data_AF-A0A086D2S7-F1
#
_entry.id   AF-A0A086D2S7-F1
#
_cell.length_a   1.000
_cell.length_b   1.000
_cell.length_c   1.000
_cell.angle_alpha   90.00
_cell.angle_beta   90.00
_cell.angle_gamma   90.00
#
_symmetry.space_group_name_H-M   'P 1'
#
loop_
_entity.id
_entity.type
_entity.pdbx_description
1 polymer ?
#
loop_
_entity_poly.entity_id
_entity_poly.type
_entity_poly.pdbx_seq_one_letter_code
_entity_poly.pdbx_strand_id
1 'polypeptide(L)' 'MRDLMLPLDDRGFAYGDGLFETVLVRDGQALLWEAHLARLAEGCARLGLPPPPRWRLDPLPLVCAGGL' A
#
# COMPACT_ATOMS: atom_id res chain seq x y z
N MET A 1 -16.85 4.26 -11.85
CA MET A 1 -15.52 3.60 -11.72
C MET A 1 -14.51 4.53 -12.35
N ARG A 2 -13.36 4.77 -11.70
CA ARG A 2 -12.23 5.41 -12.36
C ARG A 2 -11.49 4.32 -13.12
N ASP A 3 -11.30 4.51 -14.43
CA ASP A 3 -10.46 3.62 -15.21
C ASP A 3 -9.02 3.80 -14.73
N LEU A 4 -8.46 2.74 -14.16
CA LEU A 4 -7.05 2.66 -13.77
C LEU A 4 -6.32 2.00 -14.93
N MET A 5 -5.58 2.79 -15.72
CA MET A 5 -4.71 2.29 -16.77
C MET A 5 -3.32 2.04 -16.19
N LEU A 6 -2.78 0.84 -16.43
CA LEU A 6 -1.39 0.49 -16.15
C LEU A 6 -0.59 0.48 -17.47
N PRO A 7 0.62 1.06 -17.50
CA PRO A 7 1.53 0.89 -18.63
C PRO A 7 1.81 -0.60 -18.89
N LEU A 8 1.91 -1.00 -20.15
CA LEU A 8 2.19 -2.40 -20.50
C LEU A 8 3.60 -2.83 -20.08
N ASP A 9 4.52 -1.87 -19.97
CA ASP A 9 5.89 -2.04 -19.50
C ASP A 9 6.04 -1.84 -17.98
N ASP A 10 4.93 -1.74 -17.24
CA ASP A 10 4.96 -1.74 -15.79
C ASP A 10 5.56 -3.06 -15.28
N ARG A 11 6.66 -2.94 -14.52
CA ARG A 11 7.41 -4.11 -14.05
C ARG A 11 6.63 -4.90 -12.99
N GLY A 12 5.77 -4.24 -12.22
CA GLY A 12 4.87 -4.89 -11.27
C GLY A 12 3.88 -5.80 -11.99
N PHE A 13 3.33 -5.34 -13.12
CA PHE A 13 2.45 -6.15 -13.96
C PHE A 13 3.19 -7.27 -14.71
N ALA A 14 4.31 -6.96 -15.37
CA ALA A 14 4.99 -7.90 -16.24
C ALA A 14 5.80 -8.98 -15.48
N TYR A 15 6.34 -8.64 -14.31
CA TYR A 15 7.31 -9.48 -13.59
C TYR A 15 7.00 -9.69 -12.12
N GLY A 16 5.91 -9.11 -11.60
CA GLY A 16 5.65 -9.10 -10.16
C GLY A 16 6.68 -8.28 -9.37
N ASP A 17 7.33 -7.31 -10.02
CA ASP A 17 8.34 -6.45 -9.39
C ASP A 17 7.67 -5.36 -8.53
N GLY A 18 7.27 -5.75 -7.32
CA GLY A 18 6.59 -4.89 -6.37
C GLY A 18 6.32 -5.59 -5.05
N LEU A 19 5.74 -4.86 -4.11
CA LEU A 19 5.23 -5.41 -2.85
C LEU A 19 3.91 -4.76 -2.48
N PHE A 20 3.16 -5.41 -1.59
CA PHE A 20 1.90 -4.89 -1.07
C PHE A 20 1.74 -5.20 0.42
N GLU A 21 0.83 -4.46 1.04
CA GLU A 21 0.37 -4.69 2.40
C GLU A 21 -1.15 -4.89 2.38
N THR A 22 -1.64 -5.88 3.12
CA THR A 22 -3.07 -6.05 3.41
C THR A 22 -3.30 -5.68 4.85
N VAL A 23 -4.17 -4.69 5.09
CA VAL A 23 -4.45 -4.15 6.42
C VAL A 23 -5.91 -4.36 6.77
N LEU A 24 -6.18 -4.92 7.95
CA LEU A 24 -7.53 -5.04 8.47
C LEU A 24 -8.00 -3.69 9.01
N VAL A 25 -9.12 -3.21 8.50
CA VAL A 25 -9.84 -2.04 9.03
C VAL A 25 -11.08 -2.53 9.77
N ARG A 26 -11.26 -2.07 11.00
CA ARG A 26 -12.43 -2.39 11.84
C ARG A 26 -12.88 -1.13 12.55
N ASP A 27 -14.18 -0.84 12.47
CA ASP A 27 -14.77 0.37 13.06
C ASP A 27 -14.01 1.65 12.65
N GLY A 28 -13.59 1.70 11.39
CA GLY A 28 -12.80 2.79 10.82
C GLY A 28 -11.35 2.90 11.29
N GLN A 29 -10.84 1.93 12.05
CA GLN A 29 -9.46 1.89 12.54
C GLN A 29 -8.65 0.84 11.78
N ALA A 30 -7.53 1.24 11.18
CA ALA A 30 -6.55 0.31 10.63
C ALA A 30 -5.76 -0.35 11.77
N LEU A 31 -5.93 -1.66 11.94
CA LEU A 31 -5.26 -2.40 12.98
C LEU A 31 -3.78 -2.62 12.63
N LEU A 32 -2.91 -2.44 13.63
CA LEU A 32 -1.46 -2.62 13.51
C LEU A 32 -0.81 -1.73 12.44
N TRP A 33 -1.36 -0.54 12.19
CA TRP A 33 -0.93 0.35 11.11
C TRP A 33 0.59 0.59 11.06
N GLU A 34 1.20 1.00 12.17
CA GLU A 34 2.64 1.24 12.24
C GLU A 34 3.48 -0.03 11.98
N ALA A 35 2.97 -1.21 12.34
CA ALA A 35 3.66 -2.47 12.05
C ALA A 35 3.60 -2.82 10.56
N HIS A 36 2.47 -2.56 9.90
CA HIS A 36 2.36 -2.69 8.44
C HIS A 36 3.28 -1.70 7.72
N LEU A 37 3.35 -0.44 8.17
CA LEU A 37 4.27 0.55 7.61
C LEU A 37 5.74 0.16 7.80
N ALA A 38 6.10 -0.38 8.96
CA ALA A 38 7.45 -0.88 9.21
C ALA A 38 7.81 -2.05 8.28
N ARG A 39 6.87 -3.00 8.09
CA ARG A 39 7.06 -4.13 7.17
C ARG A 39 7.17 -3.68 5.71
N LEU A 40 6.35 -2.71 5.29
CA LEU A 40 6.43 -2.11 3.97
C LEU A 40 7.80 -1.46 3.74
N ALA A 41 8.27 -0.64 4.69
CA ALA A 41 9.56 0.04 4.57
C ALA A 41 10.74 -0.94 4.51
N GLU A 42 10.71 -1.99 5.33
CA GLU A 42 11.70 -3.07 5.30
C GLU A 42 11.67 -3.83 3.96
N GLY A 43 10.48 -4.16 3.45
CA GLY A 43 10.32 -4.81 2.15
C GLY A 43 10.84 -3.95 0.99
N CYS A 44 10.56 -2.64 1.01
CA CYS A 44 11.13 -1.66 0.08
C CYS A 44 12.67 -1.68 0.12
N ALA A 45 13.26 -1.63 1.32
CA ALA A 45 14.72 -1.65 1.48
C ALA A 45 15.35 -2.94 0.93
N ARG A 46 14.73 -4.11 1.18
CA ARG A 46 15.22 -5.41 0.69
C ARG A 46 15.13 -5.56 -0.83
N LEU A 47 14.09 -5.01 -1.44
CA LEU A 47 13.84 -5.11 -2.88
C LEU A 47 14.47 -3.96 -3.67
N GLY A 48 15.10 -2.98 -2.99
CA GLY A 48 15.65 -1.79 -3.64
C GLY A 48 14.58 -0.86 -4.21
N LEU A 49 13.36 -0.90 -3.68
CA LEU A 49 12.25 -0.06 -4.09
C LEU A 49 12.17 1.20 -3.22
N PRO A 50 11.85 2.38 -3.78
CA PRO A 50 11.67 3.58 -2.98
C PRO A 50 10.40 3.46 -2.12
N PRO A 51 10.48 3.65 -0.79
CA PRO A 51 9.29 3.61 0.04
C PRO A 51 8.37 4.79 -0.28
N PRO A 52 7.04 4.58 -0.35
CA PRO A 52 6.11 5.68 -0.52
C PRO A 52 6.16 6.63 0.68
N PRO A 53 5.99 7.94 0.47
CA PRO A 53 6.05 8.91 1.56
C PRO A 53 4.84 8.79 2.48
N ARG A 54 5.05 8.99 3.79
CA ARG A 54 4.03 8.87 4.83
C ARG A 54 2.75 9.66 4.55
N TRP A 55 2.86 10.89 4.06
CA TRP A 55 1.69 11.73 3.75
C TRP A 55 0.70 11.12 2.74
N ARG A 56 1.16 10.17 1.90
CA ARG A 56 0.29 9.42 0.97
C ARG A 56 -0.38 8.23 1.65
N LEU A 57 0.25 7.65 2.67
CA LEU A 57 -0.21 6.44 3.36
C LEU A 57 -1.11 6.77 4.55
N ASP A 58 -0.74 7.75 5.37
CA ASP A 58 -1.42 8.10 6.62
C ASP A 58 -2.93 8.40 6.47
N PRO A 59 -3.43 8.93 5.33
CA PRO A 59 -4.87 9.11 5.13
C PRO A 59 -5.65 7.81 4.81
N LEU A 60 -4.98 6.74 4.36
CA LEU A 60 -5.65 5.54 3.84
C LEU A 60 -6.57 4.84 4.85
N PRO A 61 -6.21 4.69 6.14
CA PRO A 61 -7.10 4.12 7.15
C PRO A 61 -8.48 4.78 7.20
N LEU A 62 -8.54 6.12 7.04
CA LEU A 62 -9.77 6.89 7.10
C LEU A 62 -10.63 6.70 5.83
N VAL A 63 -9.99 6.56 4.66
CA VAL A 63 -10.70 6.35 3.39
C VAL A 63 -11.38 4.98 3.36
N CYS A 64 -10.75 3.97 3.97
CA CYS A 64 -11.30 2.62 4.08
C CYS A 64 -12.44 2.50 5.10
N ALA A 65 -12.59 3.46 6.01
CA ALA A 65 -13.67 3.49 7.01
C ALA A 65 -15.07 3.73 6.41
N GLY A 66 -15.15 4.17 5.16
CA GLY A 66 -16.41 4.49 4.48
C GLY A 66 -17.14 3.29 3.84
N GLY A 67 -16.65 2.07 4.05
CA GLY A 67 -17.20 0.88 3.40
C GLY A 67 -17.14 -0.37 4.28
N LEU A 68 -18.11 -0.47 5.20
CA LEU A 68 -18.90 -1.65 5.57
C LEU A 68 -19.88 -1.27 6.70
#